data_AF-A0A6I3ZMT3-F1
#
_entry.id   AF-A0A6I3ZMT3-F1
#
_cell.length_a   1.000
_cell.length_b   1.000
_cell.length_c   1.000
_cell.angle_alpha   90.00
_cell.angle_beta   90.00
_cell.angle_gamma   90.00
#
_symmetry.space_group_name_H-M   'P 1'
#
loop_
_entity.id
_entity.type
_entity.pdbx_description
1 polymer ?
#
loop_
_entity_poly.entity_id
_entity_poly.type
_entity_poly.pdbx_seq_one_letter_code
_entity_poly.pdbx_strand_id
1 'polypeptide(L)'
;MCSALSPLFAENDKKSNAWLATGEPGTPARDAALPGYRAFIEDWAGRAQDVVNAHPDADPFLKRTTQRFIDDRVLMVRNMRAGPSTTYDDQAWADSMTAYEGPLTACDSLGIKW
;
A
#
# COMPACT_ATOMS: atom_id res chain seq x y z
N MET A 1 -0.40 8.87 15.42
CA MET A 1 -0.42 8.38 14.03
C MET A 1 0.49 7.17 13.81
N CYS A 2 1.82 7.26 13.97
CA CYS A 2 2.72 6.11 13.72
C CYS A 2 2.33 4.80 14.42
N SER A 3 2.02 4.83 15.73
CA SER A 3 1.57 3.63 16.45
C SER A 3 0.26 3.03 15.91
N ALA A 4 -0.62 3.87 15.35
CA ALA A 4 -1.88 3.42 14.76
C ALA A 4 -1.70 2.90 13.32
N LEU A 5 -0.74 3.47 12.56
CA LEU A 5 -0.42 3.00 11.21
C LEU A 5 0.38 1.69 11.22
N SER A 6 1.29 1.50 12.17
CA SER A 6 2.19 0.33 12.23
C SER A 6 1.48 -1.02 11.99
N PRO A 7 0.40 -1.40 12.72
CA PRO A 7 -0.27 -2.68 12.46
C PRO A 7 -0.93 -2.75 11.08
N LEU A 8 -1.43 -1.63 10.53
CA LEU A 8 -2.03 -1.58 9.20
C LEU A 8 -0.97 -1.73 8.10
N PHE A 9 0.20 -1.13 8.27
CA PHE A 9 1.28 -1.22 7.30
C PHE A 9 1.91 -2.61 7.31
N ALA A 10 2.11 -3.22 8.49
CA ALA A 10 2.52 -4.62 8.62
C ALA A 10 1.53 -5.58 7.92
N GLU A 11 0.23 -5.32 8.05
CA GLU A 11 -0.82 -6.09 7.37
C GLU A 11 -0.71 -5.95 5.84
N ASN A 12 -0.58 -4.71 5.34
CA ASN A 12 -0.40 -4.45 3.91
C ASN A 12 0.86 -5.13 3.36
N ASP A 13 1.98 -5.08 4.06
CA ASP A 13 3.23 -5.70 3.63
C ASP A 13 3.08 -7.22 3.56
N LYS A 14 2.50 -7.84 4.59
CA LYS A 14 2.20 -9.27 4.60
C LYS A 14 1.30 -9.69 3.45
N LYS A 15 0.22 -8.96 3.20
CA LYS A 15 -0.76 -9.28 2.16
C LYS A 15 -0.22 -9.02 0.75
N SER A 16 0.55 -7.96 0.57
CA SER A 16 1.25 -7.66 -0.68
C SER A 16 2.26 -8.74 -1.01
N ASN A 17 3.09 -9.14 -0.04
CA ASN A 17 4.05 -10.22 -0.22
C ASN A 17 3.38 -11.57 -0.49
N ALA A 18 2.26 -11.87 0.17
CA ALA A 18 1.49 -13.08 -0.08
C ALA A 18 0.90 -13.09 -1.51
N TRP A 19 0.38 -11.95 -1.99
CA TRP A 19 -0.05 -11.82 -3.38
C TRP A 19 1.16 -11.98 -4.32
N LEU A 20 2.29 -11.32 -4.03
CA LEU A 20 3.54 -11.47 -4.79
C LEU A 20 4.01 -12.93 -4.91
N ALA A 21 3.85 -13.72 -3.86
CA ALA A 21 4.22 -15.13 -3.83
C ALA A 21 3.31 -16.05 -4.68
N THR A 22 2.19 -15.55 -5.22
CA THR A 22 1.28 -16.38 -6.06
C THR A 22 1.84 -16.70 -7.45
N GLY A 23 2.94 -16.07 -7.86
CA GLY A 23 3.62 -16.31 -9.14
C GLY A 23 3.78 -15.03 -9.96
N GLU A 24 4.38 -15.10 -11.14
CA GLU A 24 4.60 -13.91 -11.98
C GLU A 24 3.27 -13.32 -12.52
N PRO A 25 3.22 -12.00 -12.82
CA PRO A 25 2.12 -11.38 -13.55
C PRO A 25 1.72 -12.17 -14.81
N GLY A 26 0.42 -12.41 -14.99
CA GLY A 26 -0.14 -13.19 -16.10
C GLY A 26 -0.11 -14.70 -15.93
N THR A 27 0.35 -15.21 -14.80
CA THR A 27 0.16 -16.63 -14.46
C THR A 27 -1.26 -16.88 -13.95
N PRO A 28 -1.87 -18.06 -14.18
CA PRO A 28 -3.23 -18.35 -13.73
C PRO A 28 -3.45 -18.14 -12.23
N ALA A 29 -2.47 -18.50 -11.40
CA ALA A 29 -2.55 -18.32 -9.95
C ALA A 29 -2.55 -16.83 -9.55
N ARG A 30 -1.68 -16.02 -10.18
CA ARG A 30 -1.60 -14.58 -9.95
C ARG A 30 -2.89 -13.86 -10.35
N ASP A 31 -3.38 -14.18 -11.55
CA ASP A 31 -4.58 -13.57 -12.11
C ASP A 31 -5.82 -13.91 -11.29
N ALA A 32 -5.94 -15.17 -10.84
CA ALA A 32 -7.04 -15.60 -9.97
C ALA A 32 -7.02 -14.91 -8.60
N ALA A 33 -5.84 -14.55 -8.09
CA ALA A 33 -5.70 -13.87 -6.80
C ALA A 33 -5.97 -12.35 -6.87
N LEU A 34 -5.85 -11.73 -8.05
CA LEU A 34 -5.94 -10.27 -8.23
C LEU A 34 -7.26 -9.66 -7.68
N PRO A 35 -8.47 -10.22 -7.91
CA PRO A 35 -9.70 -9.65 -7.37
C PRO A 35 -9.71 -9.56 -5.84
N GLY A 36 -9.21 -10.61 -5.16
CA GLY A 36 -9.11 -10.64 -3.70
C GLY A 36 -8.07 -9.64 -3.18
N TYR A 37 -6.95 -9.50 -3.89
CA TYR A 37 -5.93 -8.51 -3.54
C TYR A 37 -6.41 -7.07 -3.72
N ARG A 38 -7.15 -6.76 -4.80
CA ARG A 38 -7.79 -5.45 -4.98
C ARG A 38 -8.74 -5.14 -3.81
N ALA A 39 -9.64 -6.07 -3.49
CA ALA A 39 -10.60 -5.87 -2.41
C ALA A 39 -9.90 -5.63 -1.07
N PHE A 40 -8.81 -6.34 -0.80
CA PHE A 40 -7.98 -6.10 0.37
C PHE A 40 -7.38 -4.68 0.39
N ILE A 41 -6.78 -4.22 -0.71
CA ILE A 41 -6.16 -2.89 -0.75
C ILE A 41 -7.19 -1.78 -0.57
N GLU A 42 -8.39 -1.92 -1.15
CA GLU A 42 -9.45 -0.92 -0.99
C GLU A 42 -9.99 -0.87 0.45
N ASP A 43 -10.14 -2.01 1.12
CA ASP A 43 -10.49 -2.06 2.55
C ASP A 43 -9.38 -1.46 3.44
N TRP A 44 -8.13 -1.88 3.22
CA TRP A 44 -6.98 -1.37 3.95
C TRP A 44 -6.84 0.15 3.80
N ALA A 45 -7.03 0.67 2.58
CA ALA A 45 -6.97 2.10 2.29
C ALA A 45 -7.99 2.89 3.10
N GLY A 46 -9.22 2.40 3.22
CA GLY A 46 -10.25 3.02 4.07
C GLY A 46 -9.82 3.09 5.54
N ARG A 47 -9.32 1.98 6.08
CA ARG A 47 -8.85 1.92 7.48
C ARG A 47 -7.63 2.81 7.73
N ALA A 48 -6.70 2.88 6.78
CA ALA A 48 -5.53 3.76 6.86
C ALA A 48 -5.94 5.24 6.76
N GLN A 49 -6.92 5.57 5.91
CA GLN A 49 -7.47 6.91 5.80
C GLN A 49 -8.13 7.38 7.11
N ASP A 50 -8.86 6.50 7.80
CA ASP A 50 -9.44 6.80 9.11
C ASP A 50 -8.37 7.20 10.13
N VAL A 51 -7.20 6.53 10.11
CA VAL A 51 -6.06 6.91 10.95
C VAL A 51 -5.51 8.28 10.58
N VAL A 52 -5.36 8.60 9.29
CA VAL A 52 -4.93 9.93 8.84
C VAL A 52 -5.91 11.02 9.31
N ASN A 53 -7.20 10.76 9.17
CA ASN A 53 -8.27 11.70 9.55
C ASN A 53 -8.36 11.91 11.06
N ALA A 54 -8.14 10.87 11.85
CA ALA A 54 -8.14 10.93 13.33
C ALA A 54 -6.93 11.67 13.92
N HIS A 55 -5.95 12.06 13.10
CA HIS A 55 -4.73 12.74 13.53
C HIS A 55 -4.51 14.05 12.78
N PRO A 56 -5.37 15.07 12.99
CA PRO A 56 -5.25 16.36 12.32
C PRO A 56 -3.92 17.05 12.62
N ASP A 57 -3.38 16.88 13.83
CA ASP A 57 -2.16 17.54 14.32
C ASP A 57 -0.87 16.74 14.09
N ALA A 58 -0.94 15.60 13.38
CA ALA A 58 0.27 14.85 13.03
C ALA A 58 1.18 15.67 12.10
N ASP A 59 2.48 15.34 12.12
CA ASP A 59 3.49 15.98 11.28
C ASP A 59 3.01 16.09 9.81
N PRO A 60 3.06 17.28 9.18
CA PRO A 60 2.53 17.48 7.84
C PRO A 60 3.18 16.62 6.76
N PHE A 61 4.47 16.32 6.89
CA PHE A 61 5.18 15.45 5.94
C PHE A 61 4.69 14.01 6.08
N LEU A 62 4.60 13.49 7.31
CA LEU A 62 4.06 12.16 7.58
C LEU A 62 2.61 12.03 7.04
N LYS A 63 1.75 13.03 7.26
CA LYS A 63 0.36 13.01 6.73
C LYS A 63 0.32 12.96 5.21
N ARG A 64 1.06 13.85 4.53
CA ARG A 64 1.03 13.92 3.07
C ARG A 64 1.59 12.66 2.40
N THR A 65 2.67 12.11 2.94
CA THR A 65 3.28 10.88 2.39
C THR A 65 2.43 9.65 2.65
N THR A 66 1.81 9.54 3.82
CA THR A 66 0.82 8.49 4.11
C THR A 66 -0.38 8.58 3.15
N GLN A 67 -0.95 9.78 2.96
CA GLN A 67 -2.05 10.00 2.03
C GLN A 67 -1.68 9.60 0.60
N ARG A 68 -0.52 10.06 0.12
CA ARG A 68 -0.01 9.69 -1.21
C ARG A 68 0.09 8.18 -1.35
N PHE A 69 0.71 7.49 -0.38
CA PHE A 69 0.83 6.03 -0.45
C PHE A 69 -0.52 5.33 -0.52
N ILE A 70 -1.50 5.74 0.30
CA ILE A 70 -2.87 5.20 0.26
C ILE A 70 -3.46 5.35 -1.15
N ASP A 71 -3.39 6.56 -1.72
CA ASP A 71 -3.96 6.88 -3.02
C ASP A 71 -3.26 6.11 -4.15
N ASP A 72 -1.92 6.03 -4.13
CA ASP A 72 -1.12 5.31 -5.13
C ASP A 72 -1.48 3.81 -5.15
N ARG A 73 -1.68 3.21 -3.98
CA ARG A 73 -2.07 1.79 -3.86
C ARG A 73 -3.45 1.52 -4.44
N VAL A 74 -4.41 2.39 -4.15
CA VAL A 74 -5.76 2.31 -4.72
C VAL A 74 -5.73 2.49 -6.24
N LEU A 75 -5.01 3.49 -6.74
CA LEU A 75 -4.85 3.74 -8.18
C LEU A 75 -4.21 2.55 -8.89
N MET A 76 -3.16 1.98 -8.31
CA MET A 76 -2.45 0.80 -8.84
C MET A 76 -3.43 -0.38 -9.00
N VAL A 77 -4.08 -0.83 -7.92
CA VAL A 77 -4.95 -2.02 -8.01
C VAL A 77 -6.19 -1.79 -8.88
N ARG A 78 -6.67 -0.54 -9.01
CA ARG A 78 -7.80 -0.18 -9.90
C ARG A 78 -7.44 -0.23 -11.38
N ASN A 79 -6.17 -0.05 -11.72
CA ASN A 79 -5.70 -0.10 -13.11
C ASN A 79 -5.18 -1.48 -13.52
N MET A 80 -4.69 -2.29 -12.58
CA MET A 80 -4.27 -3.67 -12.86
C MET A 80 -5.39 -4.51 -13.52
N ARG A 81 -4.99 -5.39 -14.43
CA ARG A 81 -5.83 -6.37 -15.12
C ARG A 81 -5.17 -7.75 -15.05
N ALA A 82 -5.96 -8.81 -15.20
CA ALA A 82 -5.41 -10.15 -15.38
C ALA A 82 -4.60 -10.21 -16.69
N GLY A 83 -3.50 -10.96 -16.69
CA GLY A 83 -2.54 -11.03 -17.77
C GLY A 83 -1.17 -10.45 -17.41
N PRO A 84 -0.23 -10.42 -18.36
CA PRO A 84 1.12 -9.89 -18.13
C PRO A 84 1.11 -8.45 -17.64
N SER A 85 2.08 -8.11 -16.78
CA SER A 85 2.30 -6.73 -16.32
C SER A 85 2.59 -5.82 -17.52
N THR A 86 2.07 -4.60 -17.48
CA THR A 86 2.47 -3.53 -18.39
C THR A 86 3.53 -2.65 -17.75
N THR A 87 4.25 -1.88 -18.57
CA THR A 87 5.18 -0.86 -18.05
C THR A 87 4.51 0.11 -17.08
N TYR A 88 3.20 0.38 -17.24
CA TYR A 88 2.46 1.26 -16.35
C TYR A 88 2.20 0.62 -14.98
N ASP A 89 1.99 -0.70 -14.92
CA ASP A 89 1.81 -1.42 -13.66
C ASP A 89 3.13 -1.42 -12.85
N ASP A 90 4.25 -1.67 -13.53
CA ASP A 90 5.58 -1.66 -12.91
C ASP A 90 5.96 -0.26 -12.39
N GLN A 91 5.65 0.78 -13.18
CA GLN A 91 5.87 2.18 -12.79
C GLN A 91 4.97 2.59 -11.62
N ALA A 92 3.69 2.20 -11.63
CA ALA A 92 2.78 2.48 -10.52
C ALA A 92 3.23 1.79 -9.23
N TRP A 93 3.73 0.56 -9.32
CA TRP A 93 4.34 -0.13 -8.20
C TRP A 93 5.55 0.65 -7.65
N ALA A 94 6.52 0.97 -8.52
CA ALA A 94 7.73 1.69 -8.12
C ALA A 94 7.45 3.08 -7.51
N ASP A 95 6.50 3.82 -8.08
CA ASP A 95 6.10 5.12 -7.55
C ASP A 95 5.44 4.98 -6.16
N SER A 96 4.57 3.98 -5.99
CA SER A 96 3.96 3.69 -4.68
C SER A 96 5.00 3.33 -3.61
N MET A 97 6.07 2.61 -3.98
CA MET A 97 7.16 2.29 -3.05
C MET A 97 7.93 3.55 -2.61
N THR A 98 8.10 4.51 -3.52
CA THR A 98 8.69 5.82 -3.15
C THR A 98 7.81 6.56 -2.15
N ALA A 99 6.48 6.50 -2.30
CA ALA A 99 5.55 7.10 -1.35
C ALA A 99 5.57 6.39 0.03
N TYR A 100 5.72 5.06 0.05
CA TYR A 100 5.81 4.25 1.27
C TYR A 100 7.02 4.62 2.16
N GLU A 101 8.14 5.01 1.55
CA GLU A 101 9.34 5.41 2.30
C GLU A 101 9.13 6.63 3.21
N GLY A 102 8.16 7.50 2.87
CA GLY A 102 7.82 8.67 3.66
C GLY A 102 7.36 8.33 5.09
N PRO A 103 6.23 7.62 5.26
CA PRO A 103 5.80 7.19 6.58
C PRO A 103 6.80 6.25 7.24
N LEU A 104 7.46 5.36 6.50
CA LEU A 104 8.48 4.46 7.05
C LEU A 104 9.61 5.24 7.74
N THR A 105 10.22 6.19 7.03
CA THR A 105 11.32 7.00 7.57
C THR A 105 10.87 7.86 8.74
N ALA A 106 9.71 8.50 8.62
CA ALA A 106 9.18 9.36 9.69
C ALA A 106 8.86 8.56 10.97
N CYS A 107 8.27 7.37 10.84
CA CYS A 107 7.94 6.54 12.00
C CYS A 107 9.15 5.79 12.58
N ASP A 108 10.12 5.38 11.75
CA ASP A 108 11.37 4.76 12.22
C ASP A 108 12.17 5.73 13.10
N SER A 109 12.17 7.03 12.78
CA SER A 109 12.81 8.06 13.63
C SER A 109 12.23 8.15 15.05
N LEU A 110 11.02 7.61 15.27
CA LEU A 110 10.34 7.51 16.56
C LEU A 110 10.46 6.10 17.18
N GLY A 111 11.24 5.21 16.58
CA GLY A 111 11.43 3.82 16.99
C GLY A 111 10.26 2.89 16.64
N ILE A 112 9.35 3.32 15.76
CA ILE A 112 8.17 2.54 15.37
C ILE A 112 8.41 1.94 13.97
N LYS A 113 8.35 0.61 13.88
CA LYS A 113 8.56 -0.17 12.67
C LYS A 113 7.34 -1.03 12.35
N TRP A 114 7.32 -1.64 11.17
CA TRP A 114 6.38 -2.66 10.74
C TRP A 114 7.05 -3.69 9.83
#